data_AF-A0A6L6GJ52-F1
#
_entry.id   AF-A0A6L6GJ52-F1
#
_cell.length_a   1.000
_cell.length_b   1.000
_cell.length_c   1.000
_cell.angle_alpha   90.00
_cell.angle_beta   90.00
_cell.angle_gamma   90.00
#
_symmetry.space_group_name_H-M   'P 1'
#
loop_
_entity.id
_entity.type
_entity.pdbx_description
1 polymer ?
#
loop_
_entity_poly.entity_id
_entity_poly.type
_entity_poly.pdbx_seq_one_letter_code
_entity_poly.pdbx_strand_id
1 'polypeptide(L)'
;MKFFIRFFCIGILIAFLWIGLDAFYVHFKVPYIYSKYLDLLWYALTYLLWLWGSLVLFKQHITIKKYGFRLFTAFILWAITLPIYLVITLSFHVAMEWPL
;
A
#
# COMPACT_ATOMS: atom_id res chain seq x y z
N MET A 1 3.84 21.91 -2.70
CA MET A 1 3.18 21.07 -3.73
C MET A 1 3.97 19.82 -4.13
N LYS A 2 5.29 19.88 -4.40
CA LYS A 2 6.08 18.70 -4.86
C LYS A 2 6.02 17.48 -3.92
N PHE A 3 5.86 17.70 -2.61
CA PHE A 3 5.80 16.63 -1.61
C PHE A 3 4.49 15.83 -1.64
N PHE A 4 3.33 16.51 -1.72
CA PHE A 4 2.03 15.86 -1.83
C PHE A 4 1.89 15.04 -3.12
N ILE A 5 2.42 15.55 -4.23
CA ILE A 5 2.41 14.85 -5.52
C ILE A 5 3.18 13.52 -5.41
N ARG A 6 4.35 13.52 -4.76
CA ARG A 6 5.14 12.27 -4.57
C ARG A 6 4.40 11.24 -3.74
N PHE A 7 3.73 11.67 -2.66
CA PHE A 7 2.89 10.79 -1.84
C PHE A 7 1.73 10.21 -2.63
N PHE A 8 1.06 11.04 -3.40
CA PHE A 8 -0.06 10.62 -4.24
C PHE A 8 0.40 9.62 -5.31
N CYS A 9 1.55 9.86 -5.96
CA CYS A 9 2.13 8.91 -6.92
C CYS A 9 2.49 7.57 -6.28
N ILE A 10 3.08 7.55 -5.08
CA ILE A 10 3.38 6.30 -4.35
C ILE A 10 2.07 5.57 -4.02
N GLY A 11 1.07 6.28 -3.51
CA GLY A 11 -0.22 5.71 -3.18
C GLY A 11 -0.95 5.13 -4.40
N ILE A 12 -0.93 5.82 -5.53
CA ILE A 12 -1.48 5.32 -6.81
C ILE A 12 -0.71 4.09 -7.29
N LEU A 13 0.62 4.13 -7.27
CA LEU A 13 1.44 3.01 -7.72
C LEU A 13 1.13 1.74 -6.90
N ILE A 14 1.03 1.87 -5.59
CA ILE A 14 0.65 0.76 -4.70
C ILE A 14 -0.76 0.26 -5.04
N ALA A 15 -1.72 1.16 -5.28
CA ALA A 15 -3.09 0.78 -5.65
C ALA A 15 -3.12 -0.04 -6.95
N PHE A 16 -2.42 0.40 -7.99
CA PHE A 16 -2.35 -0.30 -9.26
C PHE A 16 -1.72 -1.68 -9.13
N LEU A 17 -0.62 -1.79 -8.37
CA LEU A 17 0.02 -3.08 -8.16
C LEU A 17 -0.86 -4.04 -7.34
N TRP A 18 -1.60 -3.53 -6.36
CA TRP A 18 -2.56 -4.33 -5.57
C TRP A 18 -3.69 -4.87 -6.44
N ILE A 19 -4.31 -4.03 -7.27
CA ILE A 19 -5.34 -4.47 -8.23
C ILE A 19 -4.77 -5.50 -9.21
N GLY A 20 -3.54 -5.32 -9.69
CA GLY A 20 -2.88 -6.28 -10.57
C GLY A 20 -2.64 -7.64 -9.90
N LEU A 21 -2.26 -7.63 -8.63
CA LEU A 21 -2.05 -8.84 -7.83
C LEU A 21 -3.38 -9.55 -7.53
N ASP A 22 -4.43 -8.79 -7.21
CA ASP A 22 -5.79 -9.30 -7.03
C ASP A 22 -6.36 -9.93 -8.32
N ALA A 23 -6.22 -9.25 -9.45
CA ALA A 23 -6.59 -9.78 -10.77
C ALA A 23 -5.86 -11.09 -11.11
N PHE A 24 -4.58 -11.18 -10.74
CA PHE A 24 -3.79 -12.39 -10.90
C PHE A 24 -4.35 -13.54 -10.04
N TYR A 25 -4.71 -13.29 -8.77
CA TYR A 25 -5.32 -14.30 -7.92
C TYR A 25 -6.63 -14.83 -8.49
N VAL A 26 -7.51 -13.92 -8.95
CA VAL A 26 -8.80 -14.28 -9.54
C VAL A 26 -8.61 -15.11 -10.81
N HIS A 27 -7.71 -14.69 -11.71
CA HIS A 27 -7.51 -15.39 -12.98
C HIS A 27 -6.85 -16.76 -12.83
N PHE A 28 -5.85 -16.88 -11.96
CA PHE A 28 -5.08 -18.12 -11.78
C PHE A 28 -5.64 -19.05 -10.70
N LYS A 29 -6.74 -18.67 -10.03
CA LYS A 29 -7.39 -19.43 -8.94
C LYS A 29 -6.37 -19.93 -7.91
N VAL A 30 -5.48 -19.02 -7.49
CA VAL A 30 -4.38 -19.36 -6.59
C VAL A 30 -4.95 -19.88 -5.26
N PRO A 31 -4.45 -21.00 -4.71
CA PRO A 31 -4.98 -21.55 -3.47
C PRO A 31 -4.82 -20.56 -2.29
N TYR A 32 -5.83 -20.50 -1.44
CA TYR A 32 -5.94 -19.55 -0.32
C TYR A 32 -4.74 -19.56 0.66
N ILE A 33 -4.03 -20.68 0.77
CA ILE A 33 -2.84 -20.78 1.62
C ILE A 33 -1.70 -19.92 1.08
N TYR A 34 -1.51 -19.90 -0.25
CA TYR A 34 -0.50 -19.07 -0.89
C TYR A 34 -0.89 -17.59 -0.89
N SER A 35 -2.19 -17.28 -1.03
CA SER A 35 -2.66 -15.89 -0.98
C SER A 35 -2.37 -15.25 0.38
N LYS A 36 -2.61 -15.95 1.49
CA LYS A 36 -2.37 -15.39 2.84
C LYS A 36 -0.91 -14.95 3.09
N TYR A 37 0.07 -15.73 2.63
CA TYR A 37 1.49 -15.37 2.81
C TYR A 37 1.90 -14.23 1.88
N LEU A 38 1.40 -14.23 0.65
CA LEU A 38 1.62 -13.16 -0.32
C LEU A 38 0.96 -11.85 0.13
N ASP A 39 -0.22 -11.90 0.73
CA ASP A 39 -0.91 -10.73 1.29
C ASP A 39 -0.13 -10.15 2.48
N LEU A 40 0.38 -11.00 3.37
CA LEU A 40 1.25 -10.57 4.47
C LEU A 40 2.52 -9.92 3.94
N LEU A 41 3.16 -10.52 2.94
CA LEU A 41 4.32 -9.96 2.26
C LEU A 41 3.98 -8.61 1.62
N TRP A 42 2.81 -8.50 1.00
CA TRP A 42 2.33 -7.26 0.40
C TRP A 42 2.10 -6.16 1.43
N TYR A 43 1.49 -6.48 2.57
CA TYR A 43 1.32 -5.53 3.68
C TYR A 43 2.67 -5.05 4.23
N ALA A 44 3.66 -5.94 4.32
CA ALA A 44 5.02 -5.56 4.71
C ALA A 44 5.67 -4.65 3.65
N LEU A 45 5.55 -4.97 2.36
CA LEU A 45 6.10 -4.16 1.27
C LEU A 45 5.46 -2.78 1.18
N THR A 46 4.14 -2.69 1.31
CA THR A 46 3.42 -1.41 1.31
C THR A 46 3.81 -0.54 2.49
N TYR A 47 3.99 -1.13 3.68
CA TYR A 47 4.53 -0.41 4.83
C TYR A 47 5.96 0.10 4.56
N LEU A 48 6.84 -0.74 4.01
CA LEU A 48 8.21 -0.35 3.65
C LEU A 48 8.24 0.77 2.61
N LEU A 49 7.32 0.78 1.63
CA LEU A 49 7.18 1.86 0.66
C LEU A 49 6.73 3.17 1.32
N TRP A 50 5.78 3.12 2.27
CA TRP A 50 5.38 4.29 3.05
C TRP A 50 6.50 4.80 3.96
N LEU A 51 7.28 3.88 4.56
CA LEU A 51 8.44 4.21 5.35
C LEU A 51 9.54 4.86 4.49
N TRP A 52 9.82 4.32 3.31
CA TRP A 52 10.75 4.90 2.36
C TRP A 52 10.29 6.27 1.89
N GLY A 53 9.00 6.41 1.54
CA GLY A 53 8.38 7.69 1.21
C GLY A 53 8.59 8.72 2.32
N SER A 54 8.26 8.37 3.56
CA SER A 54 8.43 9.25 4.72
C SER A 54 9.90 9.63 4.95
N LEU A 55 10.84 8.70 4.76
CA LEU A 55 12.28 8.98 4.84
C LEU A 55 12.74 10.01 3.80
N VAL A 56 12.26 9.90 2.56
CA VAL A 56 12.58 10.85 1.47
C VAL A 56 12.04 12.26 1.79
N LEU A 57 10.88 12.36 2.42
CA LEU A 57 10.26 13.65 2.80
C LEU A 57 11.03 14.39 3.89
N PHE A 58 11.49 13.67 4.91
CA PHE A 58 12.12 14.26 6.07
C PHE A 58 13.66 14.25 6.01
N LYS A 59 14.22 14.06 4.81
CA LYS A 59 15.67 13.88 4.54
C LYS A 59 16.55 15.00 5.12
N GLN A 60 16.04 16.23 5.23
CA GLN A 60 16.79 17.40 5.70
C GLN A 60 16.95 17.52 7.23
N HIS A 61 16.29 16.68 8.04
CA HIS A 61 16.33 16.82 9.50
C HIS A 61 16.69 15.50 10.19
N ILE A 62 17.98 15.22 10.32
CA ILE A 62 18.55 14.01 10.94
C ILE A 62 18.67 14.22 12.45
N THR A 63 17.59 14.04 13.19
CA THR A 63 17.60 14.02 14.66
C THR A 63 16.89 12.77 15.15
N ILE A 64 17.45 12.07 16.14
CA ILE A 64 16.95 10.78 16.66
C ILE A 64 15.45 10.86 17.04
N LYS A 65 15.03 11.96 17.67
CA LYS A 65 13.62 12.22 18.05
C LYS A 65 12.65 12.22 16.85
N LYS A 66 13.12 12.49 15.63
CA LYS A 66 12.30 12.52 14.42
C LYS A 66 12.17 11.17 13.73
N TYR A 67 12.97 10.15 14.08
CA TYR A 67 12.77 8.79 13.53
C TYR A 67 11.45 8.18 14.01
N GLY A 68 11.11 8.37 15.29
CA GLY A 68 9.80 7.97 15.83
C GLY A 68 8.64 8.67 15.10
N PHE A 69 8.78 9.97 14.83
CA PHE A 69 7.78 10.72 14.06
C PHE A 69 7.64 10.23 12.61
N ARG A 70 8.75 9.84 11.96
CA ARG A 70 8.74 9.27 10.60
C ARG A 70 8.06 7.90 10.55
N LEU A 71 8.35 7.03 11.51
CA LEU A 71 7.71 5.72 11.66
C LEU A 71 6.20 5.90 11.91
N PHE A 72 5.84 6.83 12.79
CA PHE A 72 4.45 7.13 13.11
C PHE A 72 3.69 7.69 11.90
N THR A 73 4.31 8.59 11.14
CA THR A 73 3.70 9.15 9.91
C THR A 73 3.52 8.08 8.85
N ALA A 74 4.53 7.21 8.64
CA ALA A 74 4.41 6.08 7.72
C ALA A 74 3.31 5.10 8.15
N PHE A 75 3.19 4.83 9.46
CA PHE A 75 2.15 3.98 10.01
C PHE A 75 0.75 4.55 9.80
N ILE A 76 0.54 5.85 10.07
CA ILE A 76 -0.75 6.51 9.81
C ILE A 76 -1.12 6.42 8.34
N LEU A 77 -0.18 6.75 7.45
CA LEU A 77 -0.45 6.75 6.02
C LEU A 77 -0.77 5.36 5.51
N TRP A 78 0.00 4.35 5.95
CA TRP A 78 -0.26 2.95 5.67
C TRP A 78 -1.66 2.53 6.16
N ALA A 79 -1.99 2.83 7.41
CA ALA A 79 -3.27 2.49 8.03
C ALA A 79 -4.47 3.14 7.31
N ILE A 80 -4.33 4.37 6.82
CA ILE A 80 -5.38 5.06 6.04
C ILE A 80 -5.49 4.49 4.63
N THR A 81 -4.38 4.07 4.01
CA THR A 81 -4.42 3.52 2.65
C THR A 81 -5.06 2.13 2.57
N LEU A 82 -4.93 1.31 3.60
CA LEU A 82 -5.54 -0.03 3.64
C LEU A 82 -7.05 -0.05 3.34
N PRO A 83 -7.91 0.70 4.06
CA PRO A 83 -9.34 0.72 3.79
C PRO A 83 -9.66 1.31 2.42
N ILE A 84 -8.87 2.29 1.94
CA ILE A 84 -9.04 2.85 0.60
C ILE A 84 -8.80 1.78 -0.47
N TYR A 85 -7.71 1.01 -0.35
CA TYR A 85 -7.41 -0.07 -1.28
C TYR A 85 -8.45 -1.19 -1.22
N LEU A 86 -8.95 -1.51 -0.03
CA LEU A 86 -10.04 -2.46 0.13
C LEU A 86 -11.29 -2.01 -0.65
N VAL A 87 -11.72 -0.76 -0.46
CA VAL A 87 -12.88 -0.19 -1.17
C VAL A 87 -12.67 -0.20 -2.68
N ILE A 88 -11.48 0.19 -3.15
CA ILE A 88 -11.15 0.17 -4.58
C ILE A 88 -11.23 -1.27 -5.12
N THR A 89 -10.62 -2.24 -4.45
CA THR A 89 -10.58 -3.64 -4.88
C THR A 89 -11.99 -4.23 -4.92
N LEU A 90 -12.80 -4.02 -3.88
CA LEU A 90 -14.20 -4.43 -3.86
C LEU A 90 -15.00 -3.79 -5.00
N SER A 91 -14.74 -2.52 -5.30
CA SER A 91 -15.39 -1.84 -6.43
C SER A 91 -15.02 -2.49 -7.78
N PHE A 92 -13.77 -2.94 -7.94
CA PHE A 92 -13.33 -3.69 -9.12
C PHE A 92 -14.00 -5.07 -9.21
N HIS A 93 -14.12 -5.79 -8.09
CA HIS A 93 -14.83 -7.07 -8.05
C HIS A 93 -16.29 -6.93 -8.48
N VAL A 94 -16.99 -5.90 -7.98
CA VAL A 94 -18.37 -5.59 -8.38
C VAL A 94 -18.44 -5.20 -9.86
N ALA A 95 -17.52 -4.36 -10.35
CA ALA A 95 -17.55 -3.88 -11.74
C ALA A 95 -17.21 -4.97 -12.77
N MET A 96 -16.35 -5.93 -12.40
CA MET A 96 -15.88 -7.00 -13.29
C MET A 96 -16.60 -8.34 -13.05
N GLU A 97 -17.60 -8.36 -12.15
CA GLU A 97 -18.33 -9.56 -11.72
C GLU A 97 -17.39 -10.68 -11.22
N TRP A 98 -16.29 -10.31 -10.58
CA TRP A 98 -15.34 -11.27 -10.02
C TRP A 98 -15.90 -11.87 -8.72
N PRO A 99 -15.57 -13.14 -8.45
CA PRO A 99 -15.92 -13.76 -7.17
C PRO A 99 -15.14 -13.11 -6.03
N LEU A 100 -15.88 -12.70 -4.99
CA LEU A 100 -15.36 -12.19 -3.72
C LEU A 100 -14.66 -13.28 -2.89
#